data_AF-A0A7C2BK64-F1
#
_entry.id   AF-A0A7C2BK64-F1
#
_cell.length_a   1.000
_cell.length_b   1.000
_cell.length_c   1.000
_cell.angle_alpha   90.00
_cell.angle_beta   90.00
_cell.angle_gamma   90.00
#
_symmetry.space_group_name_H-M   'P 1'
#
loop_
_entity.id
_entity.type
_entity.pdbx_description
1 polymer ?
#
loop_
_entity_poly.entity_id
_entity_poly.type
_entity_poly.pdbx_seq_one_letter_code
_entity_poly.pdbx_strand_id
1 'polypeptide(L)'
;MVFENPLIKEILEKYRLIWAIGHASSVMGWDSETYMPTEGVKDRAVARAELSLLHQQLILKPEFVELVEKAGQQEDLNDYEKGVVRVLQREIKIMKALPPWLVAELSKTTQEAMVVWREAKSRNDFNMFKPYLAKIFDLSRKAADYIGWEKHPYDALLDMYEEGLRTKDVVNLFDGLKPSLKQLIVKVTSAGKYPREHELEKIAYEPSKMEIVNKKILEFFKFPLGKRARLDVSAHPFTIDMGIHDVRITTRYEGVDFKRTMFSVIHEFGHALYQLQIDPALSYTPIGSGVSLGVHEGQSRFWENIVGRSKSFTEFIYPVLKENLEFVRKYTPEDIYYYFNTVRPSLIRVDADEVTYNMHILLRAELEMLMLNNEIKVDDLPELWSCKMDELLGVKPKTYAEGVLQDIHWSMGSIGYFPTYTLGNLLSAQMRYAMSKDIRLEEAVGNGEFDRIQEWQKERIHKWGATYPPKQLLEKALGESYNSEYLVKYLSEKYLS
;
A
#
# COMPACT_ATOMS: atom_id res chain seq x y z
N MET A 1 -17.48 18.79 -20.43
CA MET A 1 -17.80 17.65 -19.53
C MET A 1 -16.90 16.50 -19.94
N VAL A 2 -16.36 15.73 -19.01
CA VAL A 2 -15.37 14.69 -19.33
C VAL A 2 -15.99 13.47 -20.02
N PHE A 3 -17.27 13.20 -19.75
CA PHE A 3 -18.04 12.12 -20.38
C PHE A 3 -19.06 12.72 -21.36
N GLU A 4 -18.99 12.31 -22.62
CA GLU A 4 -19.75 12.87 -23.73
C GLU A 4 -20.68 11.83 -24.34
N ASN A 5 -20.20 10.61 -24.50
CA ASN A 5 -20.90 9.49 -25.12
C ASN A 5 -22.18 9.12 -24.32
N PRO A 6 -23.35 9.06 -24.99
CA PRO A 6 -24.62 8.74 -24.31
C PRO A 6 -24.62 7.40 -23.58
N LEU A 7 -23.97 6.39 -24.15
CA LEU A 7 -23.90 5.06 -23.56
C LEU A 7 -23.06 5.06 -22.27
N ILE A 8 -21.95 5.80 -22.26
CA ILE A 8 -21.14 5.97 -21.05
C ILE A 8 -21.93 6.71 -19.97
N LYS A 9 -22.70 7.74 -20.33
CA LYS A 9 -23.56 8.45 -19.38
C LYS A 9 -24.59 7.52 -18.73
N GLU A 10 -25.22 6.64 -19.52
CA GLU A 10 -26.15 5.63 -19.00
C GLU A 10 -25.46 4.64 -18.05
N ILE A 11 -24.27 4.15 -18.41
CA ILE A 11 -23.47 3.28 -17.54
C ILE A 11 -23.17 3.98 -16.22
N LEU A 12 -22.71 5.24 -16.26
CA LEU A 12 -22.37 6.00 -15.06
C LEU A 12 -23.59 6.29 -14.18
N GLU A 13 -24.76 6.54 -14.78
CA GLU A 13 -26.01 6.71 -14.04
C GLU A 13 -26.35 5.45 -13.24
N LYS A 14 -26.29 4.27 -13.87
CA LYS A 14 -26.50 2.98 -13.19
C LYS A 14 -25.41 2.67 -12.15
N TYR A 15 -24.15 3.02 -12.46
CA TYR A 15 -23.01 2.79 -11.58
C TYR A 15 -23.09 3.60 -10.29
N ARG A 16 -23.81 4.73 -10.24
CA ARG A 16 -23.97 5.52 -9.00
C ARG A 16 -24.49 4.70 -7.82
N LEU A 17 -25.40 3.75 -8.06
CA LEU A 17 -25.90 2.87 -7.00
C LEU A 17 -24.79 1.95 -6.47
N ILE A 18 -23.96 1.42 -7.37
CA ILE A 18 -22.83 0.55 -7.05
C ILE A 18 -21.78 1.35 -6.26
N TRP A 19 -21.45 2.55 -6.73
CA TRP A 19 -20.59 3.48 -6.00
C TRP A 19 -21.13 3.78 -4.59
N ALA A 20 -22.44 4.00 -4.42
CA ALA A 20 -23.03 4.31 -3.13
C ALA A 20 -22.90 3.17 -2.12
N ILE A 21 -22.96 1.91 -2.58
CA ILE A 21 -22.69 0.73 -1.75
C ILE A 21 -21.23 0.69 -1.32
N GLY A 22 -20.31 1.00 -2.24
CA GLY A 22 -18.89 1.16 -1.94
C GLY A 22 -18.64 2.24 -0.88
N HIS A 23 -19.26 3.41 -1.04
CA HIS A 23 -19.21 4.51 -0.08
C HIS A 23 -19.67 4.07 1.32
N ALA A 24 -20.84 3.44 1.42
CA ALA A 24 -21.37 2.92 2.70
C ALA A 24 -20.41 1.89 3.32
N SER A 25 -19.84 1.01 2.49
CA SER A 25 -18.85 0.00 2.90
C SER A 25 -17.57 0.64 3.45
N SER A 26 -17.07 1.72 2.84
CA SER A 26 -15.93 2.49 3.34
C SER A 26 -16.22 3.12 4.70
N VAL A 27 -17.39 3.75 4.87
CA VAL A 27 -17.79 4.35 6.17
C VAL A 27 -17.84 3.29 7.27
N MET A 28 -18.46 2.14 7.01
CA MET A 28 -18.50 1.03 7.95
C MET A 28 -17.11 0.46 8.24
N GLY A 29 -16.24 0.36 7.23
CA GLY A 29 -14.86 -0.09 7.40
C GLY A 29 -14.10 0.81 8.35
N TRP A 30 -14.13 2.12 8.11
CA TRP A 30 -13.49 3.12 8.96
C TRP A 30 -14.02 3.11 10.39
N ASP A 31 -15.35 3.09 10.56
CA ASP A 31 -15.98 3.10 11.88
C ASP A 31 -15.60 1.86 12.71
N SER A 32 -15.47 0.70 12.05
CA SER A 32 -15.07 -0.56 12.69
C SER A 32 -13.72 -0.47 13.40
N GLU A 33 -12.80 0.33 12.86
CA GLU A 33 -11.43 0.47 13.37
C GLU A 33 -11.23 1.68 14.30
N THR A 34 -12.25 2.53 14.46
CA THR A 34 -12.12 3.82 15.16
C THR A 34 -13.12 4.01 16.30
N TYR A 35 -14.42 3.80 16.06
CA TYR A 35 -15.48 4.15 17.02
C TYR A 35 -16.41 3.00 17.40
N MET A 36 -16.42 1.90 16.63
CA MET A 36 -17.34 0.80 16.85
C MET A 36 -17.11 0.13 18.23
N PRO A 37 -18.16 -0.02 19.06
CA PRO A 37 -18.07 -0.84 20.26
C PRO A 37 -17.74 -2.30 19.94
N THR A 38 -16.99 -2.96 20.81
CA THR A 38 -16.43 -4.31 20.56
C THR A 38 -17.47 -5.36 20.17
N GLU A 39 -18.66 -5.35 20.78
CA GLU A 39 -19.73 -6.32 20.48
C GLU A 39 -20.44 -6.06 19.13
N GLY A 40 -20.31 -4.84 18.57
CA GLY A 40 -20.92 -4.47 17.29
C GLY A 40 -20.37 -5.20 16.08
N VAL A 41 -19.25 -5.92 16.23
CA VAL A 41 -18.58 -6.66 15.15
C VAL A 41 -19.50 -7.71 14.49
N LYS A 42 -20.43 -8.33 15.24
CA LYS A 42 -21.33 -9.36 14.71
C LYS A 42 -22.30 -8.79 13.68
N ASP A 43 -22.99 -7.71 14.05
CA ASP A 43 -23.96 -7.06 13.18
C ASP A 43 -23.25 -6.35 12.01
N ARG A 44 -22.09 -5.74 12.27
CA ARG A 44 -21.23 -5.12 11.26
C ARG A 44 -20.80 -6.12 10.18
N ALA A 45 -20.44 -7.34 10.58
CA ALA A 45 -20.02 -8.40 9.65
C ALA A 45 -21.17 -8.80 8.72
N VAL A 46 -22.38 -8.98 9.25
CA VAL A 46 -23.58 -9.31 8.46
C VAL A 46 -23.90 -8.20 7.46
N ALA A 47 -23.95 -6.94 7.91
CA ALA A 47 -24.27 -5.81 7.05
C ALA A 47 -23.27 -5.66 5.89
N ARG A 48 -21.96 -5.81 6.16
CA ARG A 48 -20.93 -5.76 5.11
C ARG A 48 -21.05 -6.92 4.13
N ALA A 49 -21.39 -8.12 4.59
CA ALA A 49 -21.56 -9.28 3.72
C ALA A 49 -22.74 -9.08 2.74
N GLU A 50 -23.90 -8.64 3.24
CA GLU A 50 -25.08 -8.36 2.40
C GLU A 50 -24.82 -7.26 1.37
N LEU A 51 -24.11 -6.19 1.76
CA LEU A 51 -23.74 -5.13 0.83
C LEU A 51 -22.74 -5.59 -0.23
N SER A 52 -21.80 -6.45 0.12
CA SER A 52 -20.89 -7.06 -0.85
C SER A 52 -21.63 -7.93 -1.86
N LEU A 53 -22.63 -8.70 -1.41
CA LEU A 53 -23.49 -9.51 -2.29
C LEU A 53 -24.32 -8.61 -3.22
N LEU A 54 -24.90 -7.54 -2.68
CA LEU A 54 -25.66 -6.57 -3.47
C LEU A 54 -24.80 -5.88 -4.53
N HIS A 55 -23.58 -5.46 -4.17
CA HIS A 55 -22.61 -4.91 -5.13
C HIS A 55 -22.38 -5.88 -6.29
N GLN A 56 -22.06 -7.14 -5.98
CA GLN A 56 -21.82 -8.17 -6.99
C GLN A 56 -23.05 -8.40 -7.89
N GLN A 57 -24.26 -8.48 -7.30
CA GLN A 57 -25.51 -8.65 -8.04
C GLN A 57 -25.75 -7.50 -9.03
N LEU A 58 -25.44 -6.26 -8.64
CA LEU A 58 -25.64 -5.08 -9.46
C LEU A 58 -24.61 -4.99 -10.61
N ILE A 59 -23.32 -5.23 -10.32
CA ILE A 59 -22.27 -5.28 -11.35
C ILE A 59 -22.55 -6.37 -12.39
N LEU A 60 -23.05 -7.52 -11.95
CA LEU A 60 -23.31 -8.67 -12.82
C LEU A 60 -24.72 -8.70 -13.42
N LYS A 61 -25.54 -7.67 -13.20
CA LYS A 61 -26.89 -7.60 -13.76
C LYS A 61 -26.82 -7.64 -15.29
N PRO A 62 -27.58 -8.49 -15.99
CA PRO A 62 -27.46 -8.68 -17.44
C PRO A 62 -27.50 -7.37 -18.24
N GLU A 63 -28.43 -6.48 -17.89
CA GLU A 63 -28.56 -5.16 -18.54
C GLU A 63 -27.32 -4.27 -18.36
N PHE A 64 -26.64 -4.31 -17.21
CA PHE A 64 -25.46 -3.49 -16.95
C PHE A 64 -24.25 -4.04 -17.70
N VAL A 65 -24.08 -5.36 -17.66
CA VAL A 65 -23.05 -6.08 -18.41
C VAL A 65 -23.17 -5.81 -19.91
N GLU A 66 -24.38 -5.91 -20.48
CA GLU A 66 -24.62 -5.68 -21.90
C GLU A 66 -24.27 -4.23 -22.31
N LEU A 67 -24.56 -3.24 -21.45
CA LEU A 67 -24.18 -1.85 -21.69
C LEU A 67 -22.66 -1.68 -21.74
N VAL A 68 -21.93 -2.27 -20.79
CA VAL A 68 -20.45 -2.22 -20.73
C VAL A 68 -19.83 -2.93 -21.94
N GLU A 69 -20.38 -4.07 -22.36
CA GLU A 69 -19.94 -4.80 -23.56
C GLU A 69 -20.18 -3.97 -24.83
N LYS A 70 -21.35 -3.34 -24.99
CA LYS A 70 -21.64 -2.41 -26.10
C LYS A 70 -20.70 -1.21 -26.12
N ALA A 71 -20.39 -0.65 -24.94
CA ALA A 71 -19.47 0.47 -24.82
C ALA A 71 -18.04 0.08 -25.23
N GLY A 72 -17.62 -1.14 -24.93
CA GLY A 72 -16.34 -1.69 -25.39
C GLY A 72 -16.21 -1.89 -26.89
N GLN A 73 -17.31 -1.81 -27.65
CA GLN A 73 -17.31 -1.88 -29.11
C GLN A 73 -17.31 -0.49 -29.78
N GLN A 74 -17.36 0.59 -29.00
CA GLN A 74 -17.32 1.96 -29.53
C GLN A 74 -15.87 2.38 -29.83
N GLU A 75 -15.62 2.89 -31.03
CA GLU A 75 -14.28 3.31 -31.47
C GLU A 75 -13.96 4.76 -31.05
N ASP A 76 -14.97 5.62 -30.99
CA ASP A 76 -14.83 7.08 -30.79
C ASP A 76 -14.86 7.52 -29.31
N LEU A 77 -14.51 6.64 -28.37
CA LEU A 77 -14.43 6.99 -26.95
C LEU A 77 -13.18 7.80 -26.62
N ASN A 78 -13.33 8.82 -25.77
CA ASN A 78 -12.19 9.55 -25.22
C ASN A 78 -11.45 8.72 -24.14
N ASP A 79 -10.29 9.20 -23.67
CA ASP A 79 -9.44 8.44 -22.72
C ASP A 79 -10.17 8.09 -21.41
N TYR A 80 -10.96 9.00 -20.86
CA TYR A 80 -11.73 8.77 -19.63
C TYR A 80 -12.83 7.74 -19.82
N GLU A 81 -13.54 7.82 -20.94
CA GLU A 81 -14.58 6.86 -21.31
C GLU A 81 -14.00 5.46 -21.55
N LYS A 82 -12.84 5.36 -22.21
CA LYS A 82 -12.08 4.11 -22.35
C LYS A 82 -11.67 3.56 -20.99
N GLY A 83 -11.25 4.43 -20.07
CA GLY A 83 -10.94 4.06 -18.69
C GLY A 83 -12.13 3.45 -17.96
N VAL A 84 -13.31 4.05 -18.06
CA VAL A 84 -14.57 3.53 -17.48
C VAL A 84 -14.85 2.12 -17.98
N VAL A 85 -14.83 1.92 -19.31
CA VAL A 85 -15.08 0.61 -19.92
C VAL A 85 -14.07 -0.42 -19.45
N ARG A 86 -12.78 -0.08 -19.48
CA ARG A 86 -11.68 -0.97 -19.08
C ARG A 86 -11.83 -1.45 -17.62
N VAL A 87 -12.06 -0.53 -16.68
CA VAL A 87 -12.20 -0.87 -15.26
C VAL A 87 -13.42 -1.77 -15.03
N LEU A 88 -14.56 -1.44 -15.63
CA LEU A 88 -15.78 -2.24 -15.47
C LEU A 88 -15.67 -3.62 -16.14
N GLN A 89 -15.09 -3.70 -17.33
CA GLN A 89 -14.84 -4.98 -18.01
C GLN A 89 -13.93 -5.88 -17.17
N ARG A 90 -12.88 -5.30 -16.58
CA ARG A 90 -11.98 -6.01 -15.66
C ARG A 90 -12.72 -6.54 -14.43
N GLU A 91 -13.51 -5.70 -13.77
CA GLU A 91 -14.29 -6.09 -12.59
C GLU A 91 -15.31 -7.20 -12.93
N ILE A 92 -16.08 -7.03 -14.01
CA ILE A 92 -17.04 -8.02 -14.49
C ILE A 92 -16.35 -9.34 -14.82
N LYS A 93 -15.21 -9.32 -15.53
CA LYS A 93 -14.44 -10.52 -15.87
C LYS A 93 -14.07 -11.31 -14.61
N ILE A 94 -13.49 -10.64 -13.61
CA ILE A 94 -13.05 -11.29 -12.37
C ILE A 94 -14.24 -11.84 -11.60
N MET A 95 -15.32 -11.06 -11.44
CA MET A 95 -16.51 -11.49 -10.70
C MET A 95 -17.27 -12.63 -11.38
N LYS A 96 -17.29 -12.70 -12.72
CA LYS A 96 -17.88 -13.82 -13.48
C LYS A 96 -17.04 -15.09 -13.42
N ALA A 97 -15.72 -14.96 -13.33
CA ALA A 97 -14.81 -16.10 -13.36
C ALA A 97 -14.94 -16.98 -12.11
N LEU A 98 -15.16 -16.37 -10.94
CA LEU A 98 -15.18 -17.07 -9.66
C LEU A 98 -16.57 -17.66 -9.37
N PRO A 99 -16.73 -18.99 -9.22
CA PRO A 99 -18.02 -19.58 -8.92
C PRO A 99 -18.45 -19.25 -7.47
N PRO A 100 -19.77 -19.15 -7.19
CA PRO A 100 -20.28 -18.77 -5.87
C PRO A 100 -19.74 -19.62 -4.71
N TRP A 101 -19.57 -20.93 -4.92
CA TRP A 101 -19.04 -21.82 -3.89
C TRP A 101 -17.61 -21.47 -3.49
N LEU A 102 -16.77 -21.05 -4.45
CA LEU A 102 -15.36 -20.72 -4.18
C LEU A 102 -15.26 -19.40 -3.43
N VAL A 103 -16.07 -18.41 -3.81
CA VAL A 103 -16.17 -17.14 -3.09
C VAL A 103 -16.62 -17.35 -1.65
N ALA A 104 -17.65 -18.18 -1.44
CA ALA A 104 -18.15 -18.50 -0.10
C ALA A 104 -17.10 -19.25 0.74
N GLU A 105 -16.43 -20.23 0.15
CA GLU A 105 -15.43 -21.04 0.85
C GLU A 105 -14.16 -20.23 1.19
N LEU A 106 -13.70 -19.37 0.29
CA LEU A 106 -12.61 -18.42 0.55
C LEU A 106 -12.96 -17.46 1.68
N SER A 107 -14.15 -16.84 1.62
CA SER A 107 -14.62 -15.89 2.64
C SER A 107 -14.70 -16.56 4.02
N LYS A 108 -15.34 -17.73 4.11
CA LYS A 108 -15.41 -18.49 5.37
C LYS A 108 -14.01 -18.84 5.88
N THR A 109 -13.17 -19.38 5.01
CA THR A 109 -11.83 -19.85 5.40
C THR A 109 -10.96 -18.70 5.89
N THR A 110 -10.96 -17.53 5.23
CA THR A 110 -10.13 -16.39 5.65
C THR A 110 -10.63 -15.74 6.93
N GLN A 111 -11.95 -15.67 7.16
CA GLN A 111 -12.51 -15.16 8.43
C GLN A 111 -12.10 -16.04 9.62
N GLU A 112 -12.21 -17.37 9.49
CA GLU A 112 -11.74 -18.31 10.51
C GLU A 112 -10.21 -18.24 10.69
N ALA A 113 -9.49 -18.22 9.57
CA ALA A 113 -8.02 -18.20 9.54
C ALA A 113 -7.43 -16.96 10.22
N MET A 114 -8.02 -15.77 10.07
CA MET A 114 -7.57 -14.56 10.76
C MET A 114 -7.65 -14.69 12.28
N VAL A 115 -8.71 -15.29 12.80
CA VAL A 115 -8.87 -15.51 14.25
C VAL A 115 -7.82 -16.50 14.75
N VAL A 116 -7.69 -17.63 14.06
CA VAL A 116 -6.71 -18.67 14.41
C VAL A 116 -5.28 -18.16 14.25
N TRP A 117 -4.98 -17.35 13.24
CA TRP A 117 -3.66 -16.75 13.03
C TRP A 117 -3.27 -15.82 14.19
N ARG A 118 -4.19 -14.98 14.71
CA ARG A 118 -3.90 -14.12 15.86
C ARG A 118 -3.51 -14.94 17.09
N GLU A 119 -4.24 -16.02 17.33
CA GLU A 119 -3.95 -16.94 18.44
C GLU A 119 -2.66 -17.74 18.22
N ALA A 120 -2.45 -18.26 17.01
CA ALA A 120 -1.22 -18.96 16.61
C ALA A 120 0.01 -18.06 16.78
N LYS A 121 -0.08 -16.79 16.37
CA LYS A 121 0.99 -15.80 16.53
C LYS A 121 1.27 -15.52 18.00
N SER A 122 0.24 -15.31 18.82
CA SER A 122 0.42 -15.00 20.25
C SER A 122 0.98 -16.20 21.05
N ARG A 123 0.59 -17.42 20.68
CA ARG A 123 1.08 -18.67 21.28
C ARG A 123 2.36 -19.20 20.66
N ASN A 124 2.85 -18.57 19.59
CA ASN A 124 3.97 -19.05 18.81
C ASN A 124 3.80 -20.51 18.34
N ASP A 125 2.61 -20.85 17.82
CA ASP A 125 2.25 -22.21 17.40
C ASP A 125 1.75 -22.23 15.94
N PHE A 126 2.66 -22.55 15.01
CA PHE A 126 2.34 -22.64 13.59
C PHE A 126 1.38 -23.79 13.26
N ASN A 127 1.33 -24.87 14.06
CA ASN A 127 0.47 -26.01 13.77
C ASN A 127 -1.01 -25.65 13.84
N MET A 128 -1.38 -24.67 14.67
CA MET A 128 -2.75 -24.14 14.72
C MET A 128 -3.17 -23.52 13.37
N PHE A 129 -2.28 -22.74 12.74
CA PHE A 129 -2.57 -22.00 11.53
C PHE A 129 -2.34 -22.80 10.24
N LYS A 130 -1.39 -23.74 10.26
CA LYS A 130 -1.01 -24.62 9.16
C LYS A 130 -2.19 -25.19 8.33
N PRO A 131 -3.23 -25.82 8.91
CA PRO A 131 -4.33 -26.37 8.11
C PRO A 131 -5.12 -25.28 7.35
N TYR A 132 -5.30 -24.11 7.96
CA TYR A 132 -5.94 -22.96 7.31
C TYR A 132 -5.07 -22.41 6.19
N LEU A 133 -3.77 -22.26 6.43
CA LEU A 133 -2.84 -21.76 5.42
C LEU A 133 -2.79 -22.67 4.18
N ALA A 134 -2.77 -24.00 4.38
CA ALA A 134 -2.83 -24.96 3.27
C ALA A 134 -4.12 -24.84 2.46
N LYS A 135 -5.26 -24.69 3.15
CA LYS A 135 -6.55 -24.48 2.51
C LYS A 135 -6.61 -23.15 1.75
N ILE A 136 -6.04 -22.08 2.29
CA ILE A 136 -5.98 -20.78 1.62
C ILE A 136 -5.18 -20.88 0.32
N PHE A 137 -3.99 -21.47 0.33
CA PHE A 137 -3.20 -21.62 -0.90
C PHE A 137 -3.91 -22.50 -1.95
N ASP A 138 -4.58 -23.59 -1.55
CA ASP A 138 -5.39 -24.40 -2.46
C ASP A 138 -6.54 -23.60 -3.10
N LEU A 139 -7.29 -22.85 -2.29
CA LEU A 139 -8.40 -22.03 -2.78
C LEU A 139 -7.91 -20.85 -3.64
N SER A 140 -6.80 -20.21 -3.28
CA SER A 140 -6.17 -19.15 -4.09
C SER A 140 -5.69 -19.68 -5.43
N ARG A 141 -5.13 -20.89 -5.48
CA ARG A 141 -4.74 -21.54 -6.75
C ARG A 141 -5.96 -21.82 -7.62
N LYS A 142 -7.05 -22.36 -7.05
CA LYS A 142 -8.31 -22.55 -7.77
C LYS A 142 -8.85 -21.23 -8.31
N ALA A 143 -8.80 -20.16 -7.52
CA ALA A 143 -9.20 -18.82 -7.96
C ALA A 143 -8.35 -18.35 -9.15
N ALA A 144 -7.03 -18.55 -9.09
CA ALA A 144 -6.14 -18.26 -10.22
C ALA A 144 -6.55 -19.03 -11.49
N ASP A 145 -6.82 -20.33 -11.37
CA ASP A 145 -7.25 -21.17 -12.50
C ASP A 145 -8.57 -20.71 -13.11
N TYR A 146 -9.53 -20.28 -12.29
CA TYR A 146 -10.80 -19.71 -12.76
C TYR A 146 -10.62 -18.36 -13.46
N ILE A 147 -9.79 -17.47 -12.91
CA ILE A 147 -9.49 -16.15 -13.50
C ILE A 147 -8.73 -16.30 -14.83
N GLY A 148 -7.87 -17.31 -14.90
CA GLY A 148 -7.01 -17.61 -16.03
C GLY A 148 -5.66 -16.91 -15.94
N TRP A 149 -4.61 -17.65 -16.30
CA TRP A 149 -3.22 -17.19 -16.32
C TRP A 149 -2.48 -17.78 -17.52
N GLU A 150 -1.35 -17.16 -17.90
CA GLU A 150 -0.60 -17.55 -19.10
C GLU A 150 0.61 -18.43 -18.78
N LYS A 151 1.51 -17.97 -17.90
CA LYS A 151 2.78 -18.65 -17.61
C LYS A 151 2.81 -19.27 -16.23
N HIS A 152 2.23 -18.60 -15.24
CA HIS A 152 2.29 -19.04 -13.86
C HIS A 152 0.98 -18.68 -13.13
N PRO A 153 0.43 -19.52 -12.22
CA PRO A 153 -0.80 -19.21 -11.47
C PRO A 153 -0.75 -17.89 -10.72
N TYR A 154 0.43 -17.50 -10.27
CA TYR A 154 0.67 -16.21 -9.60
C TYR A 154 0.37 -15.00 -10.50
N ASP A 155 0.39 -15.14 -11.83
CA ASP A 155 0.02 -14.06 -12.76
C ASP A 155 -1.40 -13.54 -12.50
N ALA A 156 -2.37 -14.44 -12.28
CA ALA A 156 -3.76 -14.07 -12.02
C ALA A 156 -3.90 -13.35 -10.67
N LEU A 157 -3.19 -13.82 -9.64
CA LEU A 157 -3.27 -13.26 -8.29
C LEU A 157 -2.53 -11.92 -8.17
N LEU A 158 -1.38 -11.77 -8.83
CA LEU A 158 -0.69 -10.49 -8.95
C LEU A 158 -1.57 -9.45 -9.65
N ASP A 159 -2.20 -9.84 -10.76
CA ASP A 159 -3.07 -8.97 -11.53
C ASP A 159 -4.23 -8.43 -10.69
N MET A 160 -4.81 -9.24 -9.79
CA MET A 160 -5.88 -8.80 -8.89
C MET A 160 -5.49 -7.58 -8.03
N TYR A 161 -4.22 -7.45 -7.64
CA TYR A 161 -3.73 -6.38 -6.78
C TYR A 161 -3.03 -5.24 -7.56
N GLU A 162 -2.46 -5.56 -8.71
CA GLU A 162 -1.77 -4.63 -9.59
C GLU A 162 -2.07 -5.00 -11.05
N GLU A 163 -3.00 -4.28 -11.67
CA GLU A 163 -3.46 -4.59 -13.01
C GLU A 163 -2.31 -4.66 -14.03
N GLY A 164 -2.24 -5.77 -14.75
CA GLY A 164 -1.21 -6.05 -15.75
C GLY A 164 0.13 -6.50 -15.17
N LEU A 165 0.25 -6.66 -13.85
CA LEU A 165 1.43 -7.26 -13.22
C LEU A 165 1.47 -8.77 -13.48
N ARG A 166 2.65 -9.27 -13.81
CA ARG A 166 2.90 -10.69 -14.08
C ARG A 166 4.09 -11.17 -13.28
N THR A 167 4.18 -12.48 -13.09
CA THR A 167 5.28 -13.15 -12.39
C THR A 167 6.63 -12.78 -13.00
N LYS A 168 6.70 -12.71 -14.34
CA LYS A 168 7.92 -12.27 -15.05
C LYS A 168 8.38 -10.87 -14.65
N ASP A 169 7.45 -9.95 -14.36
CA ASP A 169 7.78 -8.58 -14.01
C ASP A 169 8.36 -8.54 -12.59
N VAL A 170 7.76 -9.32 -11.67
CA VAL A 170 8.23 -9.47 -10.29
C VAL A 170 9.62 -10.11 -10.25
N VAL A 171 9.85 -11.17 -11.03
CA VAL A 171 11.16 -11.83 -11.14
C VAL A 171 12.21 -10.86 -11.68
N ASN A 172 11.96 -10.21 -12.83
CA ASN A 172 12.91 -9.27 -13.43
C ASN A 172 13.25 -8.11 -12.49
N LEU A 173 12.24 -7.59 -11.79
CA LEU A 173 12.40 -6.53 -10.80
C LEU A 173 13.36 -6.96 -9.69
N PHE A 174 13.14 -8.13 -9.10
CA PHE A 174 13.94 -8.60 -7.99
C PHE A 174 15.32 -9.11 -8.40
N ASP A 175 15.48 -9.62 -9.62
CA ASP A 175 16.79 -9.95 -10.19
C ASP A 175 17.68 -8.70 -10.30
N GLY A 176 17.09 -7.54 -10.62
CA GLY A 176 17.79 -6.25 -10.61
C GLY A 176 18.09 -5.70 -9.20
N LEU A 177 17.16 -5.89 -8.25
CA LEU A 177 17.30 -5.37 -6.88
C LEU A 177 18.22 -6.21 -5.98
N LYS A 178 18.06 -7.54 -5.98
CA LYS A 178 18.65 -8.44 -4.98
C LYS A 178 20.18 -8.29 -4.87
N PRO A 179 20.96 -8.33 -5.97
CA PRO A 179 22.41 -8.20 -5.87
C PRO A 179 22.84 -6.83 -5.36
N SER A 180 22.23 -5.77 -5.90
CA SER A 180 22.53 -4.38 -5.57
C SER A 180 22.21 -4.05 -4.11
N LEU A 181 21.04 -4.46 -3.63
CA LEU A 181 20.62 -4.23 -2.25
C LEU A 181 21.44 -5.07 -1.26
N LYS A 182 21.81 -6.32 -1.57
CA LYS A 182 22.72 -7.10 -0.71
C LYS A 182 24.07 -6.37 -0.53
N GLN A 183 24.65 -5.89 -1.62
CA GLN A 183 25.90 -5.12 -1.56
C GLN A 183 25.74 -3.81 -0.79
N LEU A 184 24.63 -3.11 -0.99
CA LEU A 184 24.33 -1.86 -0.29
C LEU A 184 24.19 -2.08 1.21
N ILE A 185 23.42 -3.08 1.65
CA ILE A 185 23.25 -3.43 3.06
C ILE A 185 24.62 -3.68 3.72
N VAL A 186 25.49 -4.46 3.07
CA VAL A 186 26.85 -4.73 3.59
C VAL A 186 27.66 -3.44 3.70
N LYS A 187 27.66 -2.59 2.67
CA LYS A 187 28.42 -1.33 2.67
C LYS A 187 27.92 -0.36 3.75
N VAL A 188 26.61 -0.13 3.83
CA VAL A 188 26.01 0.80 4.79
C VAL A 188 26.27 0.34 6.22
N THR A 189 26.04 -0.94 6.51
CA THR A 189 26.21 -1.48 7.86
C THR A 189 27.69 -1.57 8.28
N SER A 190 28.62 -1.74 7.34
CA SER A 190 30.06 -1.77 7.63
C SER A 190 30.68 -0.38 7.76
N ALA A 191 30.18 0.60 7.01
CA ALA A 191 30.64 1.98 7.10
C ALA A 191 30.34 2.62 8.46
N GLY A 192 29.25 2.18 9.13
CA GLY A 192 28.88 2.65 10.46
C GLY A 192 28.44 4.12 10.52
N LYS A 193 28.28 4.79 9.37
CA LYS A 193 27.80 6.18 9.27
C LYS A 193 26.38 6.33 9.81
N TYR A 194 25.50 5.40 9.45
CA TYR A 194 24.12 5.36 9.94
C TYR A 194 24.02 4.38 11.11
N PRO A 195 23.45 4.80 12.25
CA PRO A 195 23.39 3.94 13.43
C PRO A 195 22.38 2.81 13.23
N ARG A 196 22.67 1.64 13.85
CA ARG A 196 21.73 0.51 13.87
C ARG A 196 20.54 0.77 14.80
N GLU A 197 20.79 1.44 15.91
CA GLU A 197 19.81 1.87 16.90
C GLU A 197 20.15 3.30 17.33
N HIS A 198 19.14 4.06 17.75
CA HIS A 198 19.33 5.39 18.32
C HIS A 198 18.58 5.48 19.65
N GLU A 199 19.12 6.22 20.62
CA GLU A 199 18.53 6.29 21.97
C GLU A 199 17.11 6.86 22.00
N LEU A 200 16.78 7.74 21.04
CA LEU A 200 15.41 8.26 20.82
C LEU A 200 14.36 7.15 20.57
N GLU A 201 14.75 5.96 20.12
CA GLU A 201 13.84 4.82 19.98
C GLU A 201 13.29 4.31 21.32
N LYS A 202 13.93 4.67 22.44
CA LYS A 202 13.56 4.21 23.80
C LYS A 202 12.96 5.33 24.64
N ILE A 203 12.93 6.57 24.13
CA ILE A 203 12.43 7.72 24.86
C ILE A 203 10.90 7.78 24.75
N ALA A 204 10.25 7.80 25.91
CA ALA A 204 8.81 7.93 26.00
C ALA A 204 8.34 9.36 25.68
N TYR A 205 7.13 9.49 25.17
CA TYR A 205 6.44 10.75 24.94
C TYR A 205 4.97 10.65 25.35
N GLU A 206 4.37 11.78 25.73
CA GLU A 206 2.92 11.87 25.93
C GLU A 206 2.22 11.91 24.56
N PRO A 207 1.23 11.03 24.29
CA PRO A 207 0.54 10.99 23.00
C PRO A 207 0.00 12.35 22.52
N SER A 208 -0.48 13.18 23.45
CA SER A 208 -0.98 14.54 23.17
C SER A 208 0.07 15.45 22.52
N LYS A 209 1.36 15.27 22.82
CA LYS A 209 2.45 16.05 22.21
C LYS A 209 2.66 15.65 20.75
N MET A 210 2.63 14.36 20.46
CA MET A 210 2.74 13.89 19.08
C MET A 210 1.48 14.17 18.26
N GLU A 211 0.31 14.25 18.88
CA GLU A 211 -0.89 14.73 18.20
C GLU A 211 -0.72 16.17 17.70
N ILE A 212 -0.11 17.06 18.51
CA ILE A 212 0.20 18.43 18.10
C ILE A 212 1.21 18.45 16.94
N VAL A 213 2.30 17.68 17.06
CA VAL A 213 3.33 17.58 16.00
C VAL A 213 2.71 17.06 14.69
N ASN A 214 1.96 15.97 14.74
CA ASN A 214 1.32 15.37 13.57
C ASN A 214 0.32 16.32 12.91
N LYS A 215 -0.51 17.01 13.70
CA LYS A 215 -1.42 18.05 13.18
C LYS A 215 -0.65 19.20 12.53
N LYS A 216 0.49 19.60 13.07
CA LYS A 216 1.33 20.65 12.50
C LYS A 216 1.96 20.23 11.17
N ILE A 217 2.42 18.98 11.06
CA ILE A 217 2.91 18.41 9.79
C ILE A 217 1.81 18.45 8.73
N LEU A 218 0.59 17.98 9.08
CA LEU A 218 -0.56 18.01 8.17
C LEU A 218 -0.96 19.45 7.79
N GLU A 219 -0.83 20.42 8.69
CA GLU A 219 -1.03 21.84 8.38
C GLU A 219 -0.01 22.36 7.37
N PHE A 220 1.28 22.05 7.54
CA PHE A 220 2.32 22.42 6.57
C PHE A 220 2.07 21.78 5.20
N PHE A 221 1.61 20.55 5.18
CA PHE A 221 1.19 19.85 3.97
C PHE A 221 -0.17 20.32 3.43
N LYS A 222 -0.79 21.35 4.04
CA LYS A 222 -2.10 21.90 3.64
C LYS A 222 -3.20 20.82 3.57
N PHE A 223 -3.10 19.78 4.39
CA PHE A 223 -4.10 18.72 4.46
C PHE A 223 -5.45 19.30 4.91
N PRO A 224 -6.57 19.05 4.19
CA PRO A 224 -7.82 19.78 4.39
C PRO A 224 -8.65 19.25 5.57
N LEU A 225 -8.05 19.23 6.77
CA LEU A 225 -8.66 18.76 8.01
C LEU A 225 -9.99 19.48 8.29
N GLY A 226 -11.02 18.71 8.58
CA GLY A 226 -12.37 19.19 8.88
C GLY A 226 -13.15 19.72 7.67
N LYS A 227 -12.55 19.76 6.48
CA LYS A 227 -13.22 20.18 5.23
C LYS A 227 -13.43 19.01 4.27
N ARG A 228 -12.35 18.30 3.95
CA ARG A 228 -12.36 17.12 3.06
C ARG A 228 -11.60 15.92 3.61
N ALA A 229 -11.03 16.07 4.81
CA ALA A 229 -10.21 15.04 5.41
C ALA A 229 -10.29 15.04 6.95
N ARG A 230 -9.89 13.91 7.54
CA ARG A 230 -9.81 13.70 8.98
C ARG A 230 -8.60 12.87 9.36
N LEU A 231 -8.12 13.08 10.58
CA LEU A 231 -7.13 12.24 11.27
C LEU A 231 -7.77 11.70 12.55
N ASP A 232 -7.81 10.38 12.69
CA ASP A 232 -8.34 9.68 13.87
C ASP A 232 -7.33 8.60 14.36
N VAL A 233 -7.64 7.89 15.46
CA VAL A 233 -6.77 6.83 16.01
C VAL A 233 -7.35 5.46 15.73
N SER A 234 -6.50 4.50 15.36
CA SER A 234 -6.84 3.09 15.14
C SER A 234 -5.72 2.16 15.63
N ALA A 235 -5.96 0.84 15.63
CA ALA A 235 -4.92 -0.13 15.99
C ALA A 235 -3.78 -0.22 14.97
N HIS A 236 -4.12 -0.07 13.68
CA HIS A 236 -3.19 -0.08 12.56
C HIS A 236 -3.49 1.14 11.68
N PRO A 237 -2.51 2.02 11.44
CA PRO A 237 -2.69 3.15 10.53
C PRO A 237 -3.17 2.69 9.14
N PHE A 238 -4.11 3.44 8.58
CA PHE A 238 -4.61 3.26 7.23
C PHE A 238 -5.24 4.55 6.70
N THR A 239 -5.36 4.59 5.37
CA THR A 239 -6.11 5.59 4.62
C THR A 239 -7.35 4.95 4.04
N ILE A 240 -8.47 5.66 4.08
CA ILE A 240 -9.72 5.22 3.48
C ILE A 240 -10.36 6.34 2.67
N ASP A 241 -10.72 5.99 1.44
CA ASP A 241 -11.47 6.85 0.53
C ASP A 241 -12.97 6.60 0.71
N MET A 242 -13.70 7.66 1.07
CA MET A 242 -15.17 7.68 1.06
C MET A 242 -15.70 8.51 -0.12
N GLY A 243 -14.81 9.11 -0.91
CA GLY A 243 -15.05 9.99 -2.02
C GLY A 243 -14.01 11.11 -2.07
N ILE A 244 -13.90 11.78 -3.23
CA ILE A 244 -12.92 12.87 -3.50
C ILE A 244 -13.01 14.05 -2.49
N HIS A 245 -14.12 14.15 -1.75
CA HIS A 245 -14.35 15.17 -0.73
C HIS A 245 -14.38 14.64 0.72
N ASP A 246 -14.09 13.36 0.96
CA ASP A 246 -13.97 12.78 2.30
C ASP A 246 -12.94 11.63 2.28
N VAL A 247 -11.69 11.97 2.56
CA VAL A 247 -10.58 11.01 2.65
C VAL A 247 -10.02 11.06 4.06
N ARG A 248 -10.02 9.92 4.76
CA ARG A 248 -9.64 9.87 6.17
C ARG A 248 -8.39 9.06 6.34
N ILE A 249 -7.54 9.51 7.26
CA ILE A 249 -6.34 8.80 7.68
C ILE A 249 -6.45 8.46 9.16
N THR A 250 -5.80 7.38 9.56
CA THR A 250 -5.67 7.02 10.97
C THR A 250 -4.21 6.90 11.35
N THR A 251 -3.92 7.05 12.63
CA THR A 251 -2.59 6.77 13.20
C THR A 251 -2.72 6.06 14.53
N ARG A 252 -1.59 5.71 15.13
CA ARG A 252 -1.48 5.23 16.50
C ARG A 252 -0.35 5.95 17.20
N TYR A 253 -0.40 5.97 18.53
CA TYR A 253 0.62 6.59 19.37
C TYR A 253 1.16 5.54 20.32
N GLU A 254 2.33 4.99 20.02
CA GLU A 254 3.00 3.97 20.84
C GLU A 254 3.45 4.52 22.20
N GLY A 255 3.53 5.84 22.37
CA GLY A 255 4.04 6.49 23.58
C GLY A 255 5.56 6.40 23.74
N VAL A 256 6.25 5.85 22.74
CA VAL A 256 7.70 5.71 22.63
C VAL A 256 8.08 5.74 21.14
N ASP A 257 9.33 6.09 20.82
CA ASP A 257 9.85 6.09 19.45
C ASP A 257 9.01 6.97 18.51
N PHE A 258 9.06 8.29 18.73
CA PHE A 258 8.15 9.25 18.11
C PHE A 258 8.18 9.25 16.57
N LYS A 259 9.25 8.78 15.93
CA LYS A 259 9.29 8.63 14.46
C LYS A 259 8.22 7.70 13.93
N ARG A 260 7.76 6.71 14.72
CA ARG A 260 6.74 5.72 14.30
C ARG A 260 5.42 6.40 13.93
N THR A 261 4.82 7.10 14.88
CA THR A 261 3.56 7.83 14.65
C THR A 261 3.74 8.95 13.60
N MET A 262 4.88 9.65 13.63
CA MET A 262 5.17 10.73 12.68
C MET A 262 5.23 10.23 11.24
N PHE A 263 6.04 9.20 10.97
CA PHE A 263 6.14 8.63 9.62
C PHE A 263 4.89 7.87 9.21
N SER A 264 4.14 7.28 10.15
CA SER A 264 2.81 6.75 9.88
C SER A 264 1.88 7.85 9.35
N VAL A 265 1.80 9.02 10.00
CA VAL A 265 0.94 10.12 9.52
C VAL A 265 1.39 10.64 8.16
N ILE A 266 2.70 10.77 7.94
CA ILE A 266 3.24 11.22 6.64
C ILE A 266 2.96 10.19 5.53
N HIS A 267 3.08 8.90 5.84
CA HIS A 267 2.77 7.79 4.93
C HIS A 267 1.30 7.82 4.52
N GLU A 268 0.39 7.84 5.49
CA GLU A 268 -1.05 7.92 5.22
C GLU A 268 -1.44 9.23 4.53
N PHE A 269 -0.75 10.35 4.83
CA PHE A 269 -0.93 11.58 4.08
C PHE A 269 -0.66 11.41 2.59
N GLY A 270 0.42 10.70 2.21
CA GLY A 270 0.72 10.47 0.78
C GLY A 270 -0.37 9.67 0.07
N HIS A 271 -0.90 8.65 0.73
CA HIS A 271 -2.08 7.93 0.26
C HIS A 271 -3.30 8.84 0.12
N ALA A 272 -3.62 9.63 1.16
CA ALA A 272 -4.79 10.50 1.16
C ALA A 272 -4.69 11.63 0.12
N LEU A 273 -3.49 12.19 -0.07
CA LEU A 273 -3.21 13.21 -1.07
C LEU A 273 -3.49 12.69 -2.49
N TYR A 274 -3.17 11.42 -2.77
CA TYR A 274 -3.51 10.82 -4.06
C TYR A 274 -5.01 10.94 -4.33
N GLN A 275 -5.83 10.43 -3.40
CA GLN A 275 -7.29 10.43 -3.54
C GLN A 275 -7.88 11.85 -3.54
N LEU A 276 -7.38 12.75 -2.70
CA LEU A 276 -7.85 14.14 -2.59
C LEU A 276 -7.57 15.01 -3.84
N GLN A 277 -6.65 14.58 -4.70
CA GLN A 277 -6.22 15.29 -5.91
C GLN A 277 -6.72 14.65 -7.21
N ILE A 278 -7.53 13.58 -7.14
CA ILE A 278 -8.24 13.05 -8.30
C ILE A 278 -9.17 14.13 -8.87
N ASP A 279 -9.28 14.21 -10.20
CA ASP A 279 -10.12 15.21 -10.86
C ASP A 279 -11.58 15.07 -10.37
N PRO A 280 -12.19 16.13 -9.79
CA PRO A 280 -13.56 16.09 -9.31
C PRO A 280 -14.58 15.67 -10.38
N ALA A 281 -14.28 15.85 -11.67
CA ALA A 281 -15.13 15.39 -12.76
C ALA A 281 -15.27 13.85 -12.81
N LEU A 282 -14.38 13.11 -12.14
CA LEU A 282 -14.42 11.65 -12.03
C LEU A 282 -15.20 11.16 -10.80
N SER A 283 -15.76 12.07 -10.00
CA SER A 283 -16.58 11.72 -8.82
C SER A 283 -17.68 10.73 -9.19
N TYR A 284 -17.89 9.72 -8.35
CA TYR A 284 -18.95 8.72 -8.50
C TYR A 284 -18.79 7.80 -9.73
N THR A 285 -17.62 7.78 -10.36
CA THR A 285 -17.31 6.92 -11.52
C THR A 285 -16.33 5.81 -11.11
N PRO A 286 -16.25 4.70 -11.87
CA PRO A 286 -15.30 3.62 -11.56
C PRO A 286 -13.83 4.05 -11.68
N ILE A 287 -13.55 5.17 -12.38
CA ILE A 287 -12.20 5.72 -12.51
C ILE A 287 -11.89 6.84 -11.51
N GLY A 288 -12.83 7.16 -10.62
CA GLY A 288 -12.69 8.20 -9.59
C GLY A 288 -11.93 7.75 -8.34
N SER A 289 -10.96 6.84 -8.48
CA SER A 289 -10.12 6.33 -7.40
C SER A 289 -8.68 6.09 -7.90
N GLY A 290 -7.72 5.91 -6.99
CA GLY A 290 -6.36 5.52 -7.35
C GLY A 290 -6.30 4.20 -8.14
N VAL A 291 -5.39 4.13 -9.12
CA VAL A 291 -5.38 3.05 -10.13
C VAL A 291 -5.00 1.66 -9.60
N SER A 292 -4.08 1.58 -8.63
CA SER A 292 -3.54 0.31 -8.12
C SER A 292 -2.82 0.50 -6.79
N LEU A 293 -2.59 -0.61 -6.08
CA LEU A 293 -1.87 -0.58 -4.80
C LEU A 293 -0.42 -0.12 -4.96
N GLY A 294 0.29 -0.54 -6.01
CA GLY A 294 1.66 -0.11 -6.26
C GLY A 294 1.78 1.39 -6.50
N VAL A 295 0.84 1.98 -7.25
CA VAL A 295 0.81 3.43 -7.46
C VAL A 295 0.43 4.17 -6.17
N HIS A 296 -0.51 3.63 -5.39
CA HIS A 296 -0.91 4.18 -4.09
C HIS A 296 0.26 4.19 -3.10
N GLU A 297 0.98 3.08 -2.99
CA GLU A 297 2.18 2.93 -2.17
C GLU A 297 3.32 3.83 -2.66
N GLY A 298 3.40 4.08 -3.97
CA GLY A 298 4.35 5.04 -4.51
C GLY A 298 4.17 6.44 -3.93
N GLN A 299 2.92 6.86 -3.73
CA GLN A 299 2.61 8.17 -3.13
C GLN A 299 2.93 8.19 -1.63
N SER A 300 2.53 7.16 -0.88
CA SER A 300 2.85 7.12 0.56
C SER A 300 4.35 7.08 0.82
N ARG A 301 5.09 6.24 0.10
CA ARG A 301 6.55 6.14 0.21
C ARG A 301 7.27 7.39 -0.26
N PHE A 302 6.73 8.10 -1.25
CA PHE A 302 7.30 9.39 -1.63
C PHE A 302 7.27 10.37 -0.47
N TRP A 303 6.11 10.55 0.16
CA TRP A 303 5.98 11.49 1.27
C TRP A 303 6.73 10.99 2.51
N GLU A 304 6.64 9.71 2.85
CA GLU A 304 7.32 9.13 4.02
C GLU A 304 8.85 9.20 3.88
N ASN A 305 9.40 8.67 2.79
CA ASN A 305 10.81 8.37 2.66
C ASN A 305 11.57 9.45 1.88
N ILE A 306 11.05 9.85 0.72
CA ILE A 306 11.71 10.85 -0.13
C ILE A 306 11.65 12.24 0.52
N VAL A 307 10.48 12.63 1.04
CA VAL A 307 10.30 13.90 1.75
C VAL A 307 10.62 13.75 3.23
N GLY A 308 9.86 12.92 3.96
CA GLY A 308 9.87 12.87 5.43
C GLY A 308 11.20 12.45 6.05
N ARG A 309 11.93 11.51 5.42
CA ARG A 309 13.26 11.07 5.89
C ARG A 309 14.43 11.84 5.28
N SER A 310 14.16 12.94 4.55
CA SER A 310 15.20 13.79 3.99
C SER A 310 15.85 14.68 5.05
N LYS A 311 17.09 15.12 4.77
CA LYS A 311 17.79 16.10 5.61
C LYS A 311 17.04 17.43 5.63
N SER A 312 16.60 17.92 4.46
CA SER A 312 15.82 19.17 4.34
C SER A 312 14.55 19.15 5.17
N PHE A 313 13.79 18.05 5.16
CA PHE A 313 12.58 17.94 5.98
C PHE A 313 12.93 17.88 7.47
N THR A 314 13.99 17.14 7.83
CA THR A 314 14.44 17.05 9.22
C THR A 314 14.79 18.43 9.78
N GLU A 315 15.53 19.25 9.03
CA GLU A 315 15.86 20.62 9.40
C GLU A 315 14.62 21.51 9.50
N PHE A 316 13.69 21.38 8.53
CA PHE A 316 12.43 22.11 8.50
C PHE A 316 11.53 21.80 9.71
N ILE A 317 11.39 20.52 10.10
CA ILE A 317 10.47 20.10 11.17
C ILE A 317 11.09 20.22 12.57
N TYR A 318 12.43 20.28 12.67
CA TYR A 318 13.16 20.31 13.93
C TYR A 318 12.67 21.38 14.93
N PRO A 319 12.35 22.64 14.53
CA PRO A 319 11.80 23.62 15.47
C PRO A 319 10.49 23.18 16.13
N VAL A 320 9.59 22.54 15.38
CA VAL A 320 8.31 22.02 15.90
C VAL A 320 8.55 20.86 16.85
N LEU A 321 9.48 19.95 16.52
CA LEU A 321 9.87 18.86 17.41
C LEU A 321 10.46 19.41 18.72
N LYS A 322 11.36 20.39 18.63
CA LYS A 322 12.03 21.02 19.79
C LYS A 322 11.07 21.77 20.72
N GLU A 323 10.01 22.35 20.16
CA GLU A 323 8.96 23.05 20.91
C GLU A 323 8.08 22.07 21.70
N ASN A 324 7.69 20.95 21.07
CA ASN A 324 6.68 20.04 21.62
C ASN A 324 7.26 18.83 22.38
N LEU A 325 8.51 18.45 22.11
CA LEU A 325 9.19 17.32 22.72
C LEU A 325 10.46 17.82 23.42
N GLU A 326 10.39 18.02 24.74
CA GLU A 326 11.48 18.63 25.51
C GLU A 326 12.81 17.90 25.37
N PHE A 327 12.78 16.56 25.28
CA PHE A 327 13.98 15.74 25.12
C PHE A 327 14.72 16.04 23.81
N VAL A 328 14.03 16.50 22.75
CA VAL A 328 14.63 16.87 21.44
C VAL A 328 15.64 18.00 21.60
N ARG A 329 15.53 18.85 22.63
CA ARG A 329 16.49 19.95 22.89
C ARG A 329 17.92 19.48 23.16
N LYS A 330 18.12 18.21 23.49
CA LYS A 330 19.44 17.58 23.69
C LYS A 330 20.10 17.11 22.39
N TYR A 331 19.34 17.10 21.29
CA TYR A 331 19.75 16.56 19.99
C TYR A 331 19.83 17.69 18.98
N THR A 332 20.82 17.62 18.09
CA THR A 332 20.91 18.48 16.91
C THR A 332 19.95 17.99 15.81
N PRO A 333 19.64 18.80 14.79
CA PRO A 333 18.92 18.33 13.61
C PRO A 333 19.60 17.13 12.94
N GLU A 334 20.92 17.06 12.98
CA GLU A 334 21.70 15.96 12.42
C GLU A 334 21.48 14.65 13.19
N ASP A 335 21.44 14.70 14.53
CA ASP A 335 21.10 13.53 15.35
C ASP A 335 19.70 13.00 15.03
N ILE A 336 18.73 13.92 14.85
CA ILE A 336 17.36 13.55 14.44
C ILE A 336 17.36 12.90 13.05
N TYR A 337 18.17 13.41 12.12
CA TYR A 337 18.28 12.83 10.78
C TYR A 337 18.82 11.39 10.83
N TYR A 338 19.85 11.13 11.64
CA TYR A 338 20.37 9.76 11.81
C TYR A 338 19.38 8.85 12.55
N TYR A 339 18.62 9.38 13.51
CA TYR A 339 17.52 8.65 14.15
C TYR A 339 16.42 8.24 13.16
N PHE A 340 16.04 9.11 12.23
CA PHE A 340 15.05 8.82 11.19
C PHE A 340 15.54 7.80 10.16
N ASN A 341 16.85 7.68 10.01
CA ASN A 341 17.51 6.87 8.97
C ASN A 341 18.38 5.76 9.58
N THR A 342 17.96 5.20 10.72
CA THR A 342 18.60 4.02 11.30
C THR A 342 18.53 2.84 10.33
N VAL A 343 19.62 2.09 10.17
CA VAL A 343 19.69 0.94 9.26
C VAL A 343 20.10 -0.31 10.01
N ARG A 344 19.24 -1.33 10.04
CA ARG A 344 19.53 -2.61 10.67
C ARG A 344 18.77 -3.75 9.99
N PRO A 345 19.46 -4.83 9.56
CA PRO A 345 18.77 -6.07 9.27
C PRO A 345 17.95 -6.51 10.49
N SER A 346 16.66 -6.73 10.30
CA SER A 346 15.71 -7.04 11.37
C SER A 346 14.74 -8.13 10.94
N LEU A 347 13.96 -8.65 11.88
CA LEU A 347 13.04 -9.78 11.62
C LEU A 347 11.66 -9.32 11.12
N ILE A 348 11.23 -8.14 11.55
CA ILE A 348 9.86 -7.65 11.40
C ILE A 348 9.79 -6.65 10.24
N ARG A 349 9.10 -7.03 9.17
CA ARG A 349 8.95 -6.23 7.94
C ARG A 349 8.37 -4.85 8.20
N VAL A 350 7.35 -4.74 9.04
CA VAL A 350 6.69 -3.45 9.32
C VAL A 350 7.60 -2.46 10.06
N ASP A 351 8.68 -2.94 10.67
CA ASP A 351 9.69 -2.13 11.35
C ASP A 351 11.00 -1.99 10.53
N ALA A 352 11.07 -2.59 9.34
CA ALA A 352 12.27 -2.58 8.52
C ALA A 352 12.56 -1.20 7.93
N ASP A 353 13.83 -0.85 7.85
CA ASP A 353 14.31 0.41 7.27
C ASP A 353 14.25 0.40 5.74
N GLU A 354 14.43 1.57 5.11
CA GLU A 354 14.35 1.74 3.66
C GLU A 354 15.29 0.83 2.87
N VAL A 355 16.45 0.49 3.44
CA VAL A 355 17.48 -0.31 2.77
C VAL A 355 17.15 -1.80 2.84
N THR A 356 16.58 -2.26 3.95
CA THR A 356 16.32 -3.68 4.21
C THR A 356 14.91 -4.14 3.85
N TYR A 357 13.92 -3.22 3.82
CA TYR A 357 12.49 -3.53 3.64
C TYR A 357 12.19 -4.40 2.41
N ASN A 358 12.79 -4.09 1.26
CA ASN A 358 12.49 -4.79 0.00
C ASN A 358 12.98 -6.25 0.01
N MET A 359 13.93 -6.62 0.87
CA MET A 359 14.34 -8.02 1.05
C MET A 359 13.26 -8.87 1.74
N HIS A 360 12.49 -8.25 2.65
CA HIS A 360 11.35 -8.93 3.27
C HIS A 360 10.26 -9.23 2.24
N ILE A 361 10.03 -8.30 1.29
CA ILE A 361 9.05 -8.49 0.21
C ILE A 361 9.51 -9.58 -0.76
N LEU A 362 10.78 -9.56 -1.16
CA LEU A 362 11.39 -10.59 -2.01
C LEU A 362 11.16 -11.99 -1.43
N LEU A 363 11.46 -12.19 -0.15
CA LEU A 363 11.25 -13.48 0.54
C LEU A 363 9.81 -13.96 0.39
N ARG A 364 8.83 -13.08 0.59
CA ARG A 364 7.40 -13.44 0.53
C ARG A 364 6.97 -13.76 -0.88
N ALA A 365 7.40 -12.97 -1.86
CA ALA A 365 7.12 -13.22 -3.28
C ALA A 365 7.69 -14.57 -3.72
N GLU A 366 8.93 -14.89 -3.34
CA GLU A 366 9.55 -16.19 -3.64
C GLU A 366 8.79 -17.36 -3.01
N LEU A 367 8.38 -17.25 -1.74
CA LEU A 367 7.61 -18.31 -1.08
C LEU A 367 6.21 -18.46 -1.68
N GLU A 368 5.53 -17.36 -2.03
CA GLU A 368 4.22 -17.42 -2.71
C GLU A 368 4.31 -18.09 -4.07
N MET A 369 5.33 -17.77 -4.87
CA MET A 369 5.57 -18.42 -6.16
C MET A 369 5.75 -19.94 -6.00
N LEU A 370 6.62 -20.36 -5.08
CA LEU A 370 6.88 -21.78 -4.82
C LEU A 370 5.63 -22.53 -4.31
N MET A 371 4.88 -21.92 -3.39
CA MET A 371 3.63 -22.49 -2.86
C MET A 371 2.59 -22.67 -3.96
N LEU A 372 2.38 -21.64 -4.80
CA LEU A 372 1.39 -21.67 -5.87
C LEU A 372 1.76 -22.63 -7.00
N ASN A 373 3.05 -22.92 -7.19
CA ASN A 373 3.50 -23.91 -8.16
C ASN A 373 3.54 -25.35 -7.58
N ASN A 374 3.15 -25.55 -6.32
CA ASN A 374 3.28 -26.82 -5.58
C ASN A 374 4.73 -27.34 -5.50
N GLU A 375 5.73 -26.47 -5.58
CA GLU A 375 7.15 -26.85 -5.43
C GLU A 375 7.52 -27.11 -3.97
N ILE A 376 6.77 -26.51 -3.03
CA ILE A 376 6.94 -26.67 -1.59
C ILE A 376 5.59 -26.93 -0.93
N LYS A 377 5.61 -27.52 0.28
CA LYS A 377 4.42 -27.70 1.10
C LYS A 377 4.37 -26.63 2.20
N VAL A 378 3.18 -26.41 2.76
CA VAL A 378 3.00 -25.49 3.90
C VAL A 378 3.91 -25.84 5.08
N ASP A 379 4.20 -27.14 5.26
CA ASP A 379 5.08 -27.68 6.29
C ASP A 379 6.51 -27.13 6.19
N ASP A 380 6.95 -26.83 4.98
CA ASP A 380 8.30 -26.38 4.68
C ASP A 380 8.45 -24.86 4.92
N LEU A 381 7.34 -24.11 4.97
CA LEU A 381 7.34 -22.64 5.04
C LEU A 381 8.15 -22.08 6.21
N PRO A 382 8.06 -22.58 7.46
CA PRO A 382 8.82 -22.00 8.56
C PRO A 382 10.34 -22.11 8.36
N GLU A 383 10.82 -23.26 7.87
CA GLU A 383 12.25 -23.49 7.65
C GLU A 383 12.76 -22.71 6.44
N LEU A 384 12.01 -22.72 5.33
CA LEU A 384 12.34 -21.94 4.14
C LEU A 384 12.33 -20.43 4.42
N TRP A 385 11.39 -19.96 5.25
CA TRP A 385 11.38 -18.58 5.74
C TRP A 385 12.66 -18.26 6.51
N SER A 386 13.04 -19.11 7.46
CA SER A 386 14.25 -18.94 8.26
C SER A 386 15.52 -18.90 7.39
N CYS A 387 15.65 -19.85 6.46
CA CYS A 387 16.75 -19.92 5.49
C CYS A 387 16.83 -18.66 4.63
N LYS A 388 15.70 -18.19 4.08
CA LYS A 388 15.67 -16.98 3.23
C LYS A 388 15.97 -15.71 4.03
N MET A 389 15.50 -15.59 5.27
CA MET A 389 15.86 -14.46 6.14
C MET A 389 17.37 -14.38 6.38
N ASP A 390 18.01 -15.53 6.62
CA ASP A 390 19.47 -15.60 6.77
C ASP A 390 20.19 -15.25 5.47
N GLU A 391 19.76 -15.81 4.34
CA GLU A 391 20.37 -15.57 3.04
C GLU A 391 20.28 -14.10 2.61
N LEU A 392 19.17 -13.43 2.91
CA LEU A 392 18.89 -12.07 2.45
C LEU A 392 19.36 -11.00 3.43
N LEU A 393 19.26 -11.26 4.73
CA LEU A 393 19.42 -10.26 5.79
C LEU A 393 20.40 -10.71 6.90
N GLY A 394 20.88 -11.95 6.90
CA GLY A 394 21.81 -12.46 7.91
C GLY A 394 21.20 -12.59 9.31
N VAL A 395 19.86 -12.68 9.40
CA VAL A 395 19.13 -12.82 10.66
C VAL A 395 18.17 -14.01 10.58
N LYS A 396 18.00 -14.74 11.68
CA LYS A 396 17.06 -15.87 11.76
C LYS A 396 15.99 -15.62 12.82
N PRO A 397 14.70 -15.86 12.50
CA PRO A 397 13.65 -15.83 13.50
C PRO A 397 13.87 -16.97 14.52
N LYS A 398 13.67 -16.68 15.80
CA LYS A 398 13.71 -17.71 16.87
C LYS A 398 12.34 -18.30 17.13
N THR A 399 11.30 -17.59 16.72
CA THR A 399 9.90 -17.91 16.92
C THR A 399 9.16 -17.81 15.58
N TYR A 400 8.07 -18.55 15.41
CA TYR A 400 7.16 -18.37 14.29
C TYR A 400 6.56 -16.97 14.25
N ALA A 401 6.33 -16.34 15.41
CA ALA A 401 5.82 -14.98 15.52
C ALA A 401 6.77 -13.92 14.90
N GLU A 402 8.08 -14.14 14.99
CA GLU A 402 9.12 -13.33 14.32
C GLU A 402 9.34 -13.74 12.85
N GLY A 403 8.90 -14.94 12.48
CA GLY A 403 9.06 -15.53 11.16
C GLY A 403 7.75 -15.55 10.37
N VAL A 404 7.33 -16.76 9.99
CA VAL A 404 6.20 -17.04 9.09
C VAL A 404 4.84 -16.53 9.57
N LEU A 405 4.65 -16.34 10.89
CA LEU A 405 3.40 -15.80 11.45
C LEU A 405 3.42 -14.27 11.63
N GLN A 406 4.47 -13.56 11.19
CA GLN A 406 4.59 -12.13 11.51
C GLN A 406 3.48 -11.29 10.88
N ASP A 407 3.07 -11.63 9.65
CA ASP A 407 2.14 -10.85 8.83
C ASP A 407 0.77 -11.54 8.73
N ILE A 408 -0.28 -10.71 8.70
CA ILE A 408 -1.68 -11.18 8.62
C ILE A 408 -2.09 -11.59 7.19
N HIS A 409 -1.38 -11.11 6.16
CA HIS A 409 -1.80 -11.15 4.75
C HIS A 409 -2.22 -12.55 4.27
N TRP A 410 -1.45 -13.59 4.59
CA TRP A 410 -1.81 -14.96 4.18
C TRP A 410 -3.06 -15.48 4.89
N SER A 411 -3.34 -15.05 6.14
CA SER A 411 -4.60 -15.40 6.81
C SER A 411 -5.82 -14.70 6.18
N MET A 412 -5.60 -13.56 5.52
CA MET A 412 -6.62 -12.83 4.75
C MET A 412 -6.78 -13.37 3.32
N GLY A 413 -5.99 -14.36 2.91
CA GLY A 413 -5.96 -14.84 1.52
C GLY A 413 -5.30 -13.87 0.54
N SER A 414 -4.54 -12.88 1.04
CA SER A 414 -3.89 -11.84 0.23
C SER A 414 -2.58 -12.33 -0.40
N ILE A 415 -2.69 -13.33 -1.29
CA ILE A 415 -1.58 -13.91 -2.04
C ILE A 415 -1.38 -13.12 -3.34
N GLY A 416 -0.16 -12.66 -3.64
CA GLY A 416 0.12 -11.75 -4.76
C GLY A 416 0.08 -10.27 -4.36
N TYR A 417 -0.22 -9.98 -3.09
CA TYR A 417 -0.31 -8.62 -2.57
C TYR A 417 1.08 -8.01 -2.32
N PHE A 418 1.98 -8.77 -1.68
CA PHE A 418 3.24 -8.22 -1.16
C PHE A 418 4.11 -7.48 -2.19
N PRO A 419 4.25 -7.94 -3.45
CA PRO A 419 5.08 -7.25 -4.45
C PRO A 419 4.69 -5.78 -4.68
N THR A 420 3.42 -5.41 -4.44
CA THR A 420 2.94 -4.04 -4.59
C THR A 420 3.66 -3.06 -3.66
N TYR A 421 4.10 -3.51 -2.48
CA TYR A 421 4.89 -2.67 -1.57
C TYR A 421 6.24 -2.26 -2.17
N THR A 422 6.92 -3.19 -2.85
CA THR A 422 8.19 -2.89 -3.52
C THR A 422 7.96 -2.02 -4.76
N LEU A 423 6.88 -2.25 -5.52
CA LEU A 423 6.52 -1.36 -6.63
C LEU A 423 6.36 0.09 -6.17
N GLY A 424 5.74 0.31 -5.01
CA GLY A 424 5.64 1.63 -4.40
C GLY A 424 7.01 2.27 -4.08
N ASN A 425 7.92 1.51 -3.46
CA ASN A 425 9.29 2.00 -3.21
C ASN A 425 10.00 2.39 -4.51
N LEU A 426 9.90 1.58 -5.56
CA LEU A 426 10.47 1.92 -6.87
C LEU A 426 9.89 3.20 -7.44
N LEU A 427 8.55 3.29 -7.45
CA LEU A 427 7.85 4.44 -7.99
C LEU A 427 8.18 5.71 -7.21
N SER A 428 8.32 5.64 -5.89
CA SER A 428 8.71 6.80 -5.07
C SER A 428 10.08 7.35 -5.47
N ALA A 429 11.06 6.48 -5.70
CA ALA A 429 12.39 6.87 -6.15
C ALA A 429 12.37 7.39 -7.61
N GLN A 430 11.63 6.73 -8.50
CA GLN A 430 11.47 7.18 -9.89
C GLN A 430 10.81 8.56 -9.97
N MET A 431 9.77 8.81 -9.16
CA MET A 431 9.16 10.13 -9.02
C MET A 431 10.14 11.17 -8.50
N ARG A 432 11.00 10.85 -7.52
CA ARG A 432 12.05 11.77 -7.06
C ARG A 432 12.89 12.28 -8.23
N TYR A 433 13.47 11.37 -9.03
CA TYR A 433 14.35 11.76 -10.13
C TYR A 433 13.62 12.44 -11.29
N ALA A 434 12.38 12.05 -11.59
CA ALA A 434 11.56 12.73 -12.58
C ALA A 434 11.23 14.17 -12.13
N MET A 435 10.80 14.32 -10.88
CA MET A 435 10.43 15.60 -10.27
C MET A 435 11.63 16.54 -10.12
N SER A 436 12.82 16.03 -9.79
CA SER A 436 14.05 16.84 -9.68
C SER A 436 14.47 17.54 -10.98
N LYS A 437 13.91 17.15 -12.14
CA LYS A 437 14.12 17.84 -13.43
C LYS A 437 13.28 19.11 -13.55
N ASP A 438 12.13 19.14 -12.88
CA ASP A 438 11.15 20.22 -12.95
C ASP A 438 11.23 21.16 -11.74
N ILE A 439 11.54 20.63 -10.55
CA ILE A 439 11.67 21.40 -9.31
C ILE A 439 12.93 21.01 -8.53
N ARG A 440 13.54 21.98 -7.84
CA ARG A 440 14.61 21.72 -6.87
C ARG A 440 14.00 21.17 -5.57
N LEU A 441 13.82 19.86 -5.52
CA LEU A 441 13.04 19.18 -4.47
C LEU A 441 13.56 19.49 -3.06
N GLU A 442 14.85 19.36 -2.82
CA GLU A 442 15.47 19.59 -1.50
C GLU A 442 15.30 21.04 -1.01
N GLU A 443 15.34 22.01 -1.93
CA GLU A 443 15.11 23.44 -1.64
C GLU A 443 13.62 23.70 -1.32
N ALA A 444 12.71 23.15 -2.13
CA ALA A 444 11.28 23.26 -1.91
C ALA A 444 10.86 22.68 -0.55
N VAL A 445 11.41 21.52 -0.17
CA VAL A 445 11.17 20.90 1.15
C VAL A 445 11.72 21.78 2.28
N GLY A 446 12.95 22.28 2.16
CA GLY A 446 13.57 23.13 3.18
C GLY A 446 12.84 24.45 3.42
N ASN A 447 12.21 25.00 2.37
CA ASN A 447 11.43 26.24 2.44
C ASN A 447 9.95 26.02 2.79
N GLY A 448 9.49 24.76 2.93
CA GLY A 448 8.09 24.44 3.20
C GLY A 448 7.15 24.64 2.00
N GLU A 449 7.67 24.64 0.77
CA GLU A 449 6.93 24.81 -0.49
C GLU A 449 6.30 23.48 -0.96
N PHE A 450 5.56 22.81 -0.06
CA PHE A 450 5.00 21.48 -0.32
C PHE A 450 3.91 21.47 -1.40
N ASP A 451 3.25 22.61 -1.63
CA ASP A 451 2.25 22.76 -2.69
C ASP A 451 2.83 22.59 -4.10
N ARG A 452 4.09 22.99 -4.33
CA ARG A 452 4.78 22.75 -5.61
C ARG A 452 4.96 21.25 -5.88
N ILE A 453 5.27 20.48 -4.85
CA ILE A 453 5.43 19.02 -4.91
C ILE A 453 4.06 18.36 -5.16
N GLN A 454 3.04 18.79 -4.42
CA GLN A 454 1.67 18.30 -4.54
C GLN A 454 1.09 18.54 -5.94
N GLU A 455 1.27 19.75 -6.50
CA GLU A 455 0.78 20.10 -7.83
C GLU A 455 1.50 19.29 -8.93
N TRP A 456 2.81 19.05 -8.78
CA TRP A 456 3.53 18.17 -9.71
C TRP A 456 2.94 16.75 -9.73
N GLN A 457 2.69 16.18 -8.55
CA GLN A 457 2.06 14.85 -8.44
C GLN A 457 0.63 14.85 -8.98
N LYS A 458 -0.13 15.93 -8.74
CA LYS A 458 -1.49 16.10 -9.26
C LYS A 458 -1.52 16.01 -10.77
N GLU A 459 -0.71 16.82 -11.44
CA GLU A 459 -0.75 16.97 -12.89
C GLU A 459 -0.21 15.74 -13.62
N ARG A 460 0.78 15.06 -13.04
CA ARG A 460 1.40 13.88 -13.64
C ARG A 460 0.62 12.60 -13.36
N ILE A 461 0.11 12.42 -12.13
CA ILE A 461 -0.41 11.14 -11.65
C ILE A 461 -1.83 11.28 -11.10
N HIS A 462 -2.08 12.16 -10.12
CA HIS A 462 -3.29 12.03 -9.30
C HIS A 462 -4.58 12.32 -10.07
N LYS A 463 -4.60 13.38 -10.88
CA LYS A 463 -5.83 13.82 -11.56
C LYS A 463 -6.46 12.75 -12.47
N TRP A 464 -5.65 11.80 -12.93
CA TRP A 464 -6.07 10.75 -13.84
C TRP A 464 -6.88 9.64 -13.16
N GLY A 465 -6.85 9.52 -11.83
CA GLY A 465 -7.49 8.42 -11.12
C GLY A 465 -7.09 7.06 -11.72
N ALA A 466 -8.10 6.23 -12.05
CA ALA A 466 -7.90 4.95 -12.74
C ALA A 466 -8.24 5.03 -14.24
N THR A 467 -8.00 6.18 -14.90
CA THR A 467 -8.24 6.32 -16.34
C THR A 467 -7.38 5.36 -17.17
N TYR A 468 -6.09 5.27 -16.84
CA TYR A 468 -5.14 4.37 -17.51
C TYR A 468 -4.78 3.18 -16.61
N PRO A 469 -4.38 2.02 -17.16
CA PRO A 469 -3.67 0.99 -16.41
C PRO A 469 -2.40 1.53 -15.76
N PRO A 470 -1.91 0.91 -14.66
CA PRO A 470 -0.74 1.40 -13.91
C PRO A 470 0.48 1.64 -14.80
N LYS A 471 0.91 0.63 -15.59
CA LYS A 471 2.09 0.74 -16.46
C LYS A 471 1.97 1.87 -17.49
N GLN A 472 0.78 2.03 -18.09
CA GLN A 472 0.53 3.08 -19.08
C GLN A 472 0.49 4.48 -18.42
N LEU A 473 -0.08 4.60 -17.21
CA LEU A 473 -0.04 5.83 -16.44
C LEU A 473 1.41 6.26 -16.19
N LEU A 474 2.27 5.33 -15.76
CA LEU A 474 3.68 5.60 -15.50
C LEU A 474 4.44 5.99 -16.77
N GLU A 475 4.22 5.29 -17.89
CA GLU A 475 4.82 5.64 -19.18
C GLU A 475 4.44 7.07 -19.61
N LYS A 476 3.16 7.45 -19.46
CA LYS A 476 2.69 8.82 -19.77
C LYS A 476 3.24 9.86 -18.81
N ALA A 477 3.30 9.55 -17.52
CA ALA A 477 3.66 10.50 -16.47
C ALA A 477 5.18 10.70 -16.35
N LEU A 478 5.95 9.61 -16.49
CA LEU A 478 7.37 9.51 -16.15
C LEU A 478 8.25 9.12 -17.35
N GLY A 479 7.65 8.73 -18.49
CA GLY A 479 8.37 8.33 -19.71
C GLY A 479 8.78 6.86 -19.76
N GLU A 480 8.56 6.09 -18.68
CA GLU A 480 8.87 4.67 -18.58
C GLU A 480 7.99 4.00 -17.51
N SER A 481 7.94 2.66 -17.54
CA SER A 481 7.24 1.87 -16.52
C SER A 481 8.07 1.73 -15.23
N TYR A 482 7.76 0.75 -14.38
CA TYR A 482 8.52 0.46 -13.15
C TYR A 482 9.99 0.14 -13.45
N ASN A 483 10.90 0.91 -12.86
CA ASN A 483 12.34 0.71 -13.03
C ASN A 483 13.08 0.63 -11.67
N SER A 484 13.73 -0.51 -11.42
CA SER A 484 14.41 -0.81 -10.16
C SER A 484 15.68 0.00 -9.92
N GLU A 485 16.32 0.53 -10.98
CA GLU A 485 17.59 1.24 -10.90
C GLU A 485 17.49 2.53 -10.08
N TYR A 486 16.35 3.22 -10.16
CA TYR A 486 16.13 4.47 -9.42
C TYR A 486 16.14 4.25 -7.91
N LEU A 487 15.58 3.15 -7.42
CA LEU A 487 15.62 2.85 -5.98
C LEU A 487 17.06 2.59 -5.52
N VAL A 488 17.81 1.78 -6.25
CA VAL A 488 19.22 1.50 -5.93
C VAL A 488 20.03 2.79 -5.94
N LYS A 489 19.82 3.65 -6.94
CA LYS A 489 20.48 4.95 -7.04
C LYS A 489 20.12 5.86 -5.86
N TYR A 490 18.85 5.98 -5.52
CA TYR A 490 18.36 6.78 -4.39
C TYR A 490 19.01 6.34 -3.08
N LEU A 491 18.95 5.04 -2.78
CA LEU A 491 19.49 4.51 -1.54
C LEU A 491 21.02 4.63 -1.49
N SER A 492 21.70 4.43 -2.63
CA SER A 492 23.16 4.61 -2.70
C SER A 492 23.56 6.06 -2.47
N GLU A 493 22.91 7.02 -3.13
CA GLU A 493 23.14 8.45 -2.92
C GLU A 493 22.85 8.85 -1.48
N LYS A 494 21.80 8.32 -0.86
CA LYS A 494 21.43 8.68 0.51
C LYS A 494 22.39 8.09 1.53
N TYR A 495 22.71 6.80 1.43
CA TYR A 495 23.36 6.05 2.51
C TYR A 495 24.87 5.83 2.34
N LEU A 496 25.42 6.05 1.13
CA LEU A 496 26.87 5.89 0.86
C LEU A 496 27.61 7.21 0.57
N SER A 497 26.89 8.31 0.33
CA SER A 497 27.53 9.62 0.07
C SER A 497 28.09 10.29 1.31
#